data_AF-A0AAX2IR67-F1
#
_entry.id   AF-A0AAX2IR67-F1
#
_cell.length_a   1.000
_cell.length_b   1.000
_cell.length_c   1.000
_cell.angle_alpha   90.00
_cell.angle_beta   90.00
_cell.angle_gamma   90.00
#
_symmetry.space_group_name_H-M   'P 1'
#
loop_
_entity.id
_entity.type
_entity.pdbx_description
1 polymer ?
#
loop_
_entity_poly.entity_id
_entity_poly.type
_entity_poly.pdbx_seq_one_letter_code
_entity_poly.pdbx_strand_id
1 'polypeptide(L)'
;MATAKKQAFSIPFIGYDYGKDFNWDFDVLFGLYGNPIIGIRIKNIVEQYSADPDSYLHFHTVLNQVVSIIGEGRIVQKLDIFSKKKYTAEQSNQFLQQKYSEHFDGRLFKTIETVLLFTDIIDDKLKKKMKHYHFSDKSYKELRDKCLKVLMLLKQNNCEPEFLFEKDFEYYISGVLSMQFTKSPTFDNIKSTNEYLQIGNRFVKNISYVDVENIDLPSEIEPYSILGGNGAASETAVDNFSFINELEDYETIVYNQIITIPLQAQQQRELDKKKKKHEGAANNSPSNAIIADEIQTLLHNIAIDGQLVVNAHFSILFSADTLGKMENIQSMIENKLFTKGIIVSKNAYNQLELFRSAIPGNGTELREYDLFMTTSEAALCFFFKESYPVNEESNFYLRFTDRQGVPLKIDPSDQPMKTGRINNRNKFVVGPSGSGKIIYYEYDC
;
A
#
# COMPACT_ATOMS: atom_id res chain seq x y z
N MET A 1 -35.67 10.48 -21.94
CA MET A 1 -34.60 9.61 -21.39
C MET A 1 -33.32 9.97 -22.11
N ALA A 2 -32.33 10.56 -21.44
CA ALA A 2 -31.03 10.83 -22.05
C ALA A 2 -30.38 9.49 -22.40
N THR A 3 -30.08 9.26 -23.68
CA THR A 3 -29.36 8.08 -24.14
C THR A 3 -27.98 8.07 -23.52
N ALA A 4 -27.70 7.12 -22.62
CA ALA A 4 -26.38 6.95 -22.04
C ALA A 4 -25.37 6.67 -23.17
N LYS A 5 -24.45 7.62 -23.40
CA LYS A 5 -23.46 7.55 -24.46
C LYS A 5 -22.41 6.49 -24.09
N LYS A 6 -22.44 5.33 -24.75
CA LYS A 6 -21.40 4.30 -24.59
C LYS A 6 -20.09 4.84 -25.16
N GLN A 7 -19.02 4.77 -24.37
CA GLN A 7 -17.66 5.12 -24.79
C GLN A 7 -16.75 3.94 -24.49
N ALA A 8 -15.77 3.68 -25.36
CA ALA A 8 -14.75 2.69 -25.07
C ALA A 8 -13.91 3.16 -23.89
N PHE A 9 -13.62 2.26 -22.94
CA PHE A 9 -12.73 2.58 -21.83
C PHE A 9 -11.30 2.72 -22.35
N SER A 10 -10.73 3.92 -22.24
CA SER A 10 -9.35 4.17 -22.66
C SER A 10 -8.38 3.66 -21.59
N ILE A 11 -7.63 2.61 -21.91
CA ILE A 11 -6.53 2.13 -21.06
C ILE A 11 -5.46 3.23 -21.00
N PRO A 12 -4.92 3.58 -19.82
CA PRO A 12 -3.99 4.70 -19.66
C PRO A 12 -2.54 4.36 -20.03
N PHE A 13 -2.32 3.40 -20.94
CA PHE A 13 -0.99 2.89 -21.30
C PHE A 13 -0.84 2.73 -22.81
N ILE A 14 0.39 2.85 -23.31
CA ILE A 14 0.68 2.81 -24.75
C ILE A 14 1.56 1.63 -25.17
N GLY A 15 2.26 0.97 -24.25
CA GLY A 15 3.11 -0.19 -24.55
C GLY A 15 4.18 -0.46 -23.50
N TYR A 16 5.13 -1.33 -23.86
CA TYR A 16 6.22 -1.77 -23.00
C TYR A 16 7.58 -1.62 -23.71
N ASP A 17 8.62 -1.32 -22.93
CA ASP A 17 9.98 -1.71 -23.27
C ASP A 17 10.28 -3.02 -22.52
N TYR A 18 10.71 -4.04 -23.25
CA TYR A 18 11.02 -5.36 -22.68
C TYR A 18 12.47 -5.41 -22.21
N GLY A 19 12.70 -5.77 -20.95
CA GLY A 19 14.03 -5.84 -20.36
C GLY A 19 14.99 -6.76 -21.14
N LYS A 20 14.46 -7.84 -21.70
CA LYS A 20 15.21 -8.79 -22.54
C LYS A 20 15.87 -8.15 -23.76
N ASP A 21 15.29 -7.08 -24.32
CA ASP A 21 15.79 -6.41 -25.52
C ASP A 21 16.94 -5.45 -25.18
N PHE A 22 17.05 -5.05 -23.90
CA PHE A 22 18.03 -4.08 -23.41
C PHE A 22 18.97 -4.64 -22.32
N ASN A 23 18.89 -5.94 -22.03
CA ASN A 23 19.63 -6.63 -20.97
C ASN A 23 19.36 -6.06 -19.56
N TRP A 24 18.08 -5.83 -19.25
CA TRP A 24 17.57 -5.47 -17.92
C TRP A 24 16.76 -6.62 -17.32
N ASP A 25 16.73 -6.71 -15.99
CA ASP A 25 15.97 -7.73 -15.25
C ASP A 25 14.54 -7.27 -14.92
N PHE A 26 13.96 -6.39 -15.75
CA PHE A 26 12.62 -5.85 -15.58
C PHE A 26 12.09 -5.24 -16.88
N ASP A 27 10.75 -5.22 -17.02
CA ASP A 27 10.09 -4.50 -18.11
C ASP A 27 9.65 -3.10 -17.65
N VAL A 28 9.49 -2.19 -18.61
CA VAL A 28 9.01 -0.83 -18.35
C VAL A 28 7.69 -0.60 -19.09
N LEU A 29 6.63 -0.29 -18.36
CA LEU A 29 5.34 0.10 -18.92
C LEU A 29 5.35 1.59 -19.25
N PHE A 30 4.75 2.00 -20.37
CA PHE A 30 4.60 3.41 -20.72
C PHE A 30 3.18 3.89 -20.52
N GLY A 31 3.04 4.95 -19.71
CA GLY A 31 1.79 5.69 -19.53
C GLY A 31 1.32 6.39 -20.80
N LEU A 32 0.05 6.81 -20.81
CA LEU A 32 -0.59 7.46 -21.96
C LEU A 32 0.19 8.66 -22.51
N TYR A 33 0.93 9.36 -21.66
CA TYR A 33 1.72 10.53 -22.03
C TYR A 33 3.15 10.19 -22.49
N GLY A 34 3.57 8.92 -22.43
CA GLY A 34 4.93 8.47 -22.74
C GLY A 34 5.88 8.46 -21.55
N ASN A 35 5.37 8.58 -20.32
CA ASN A 35 6.15 8.46 -19.09
C ASN A 35 6.45 6.98 -18.78
N PRO A 36 7.71 6.64 -18.42
CA PRO A 36 8.09 5.28 -18.04
C PRO A 36 7.58 4.94 -16.63
N ILE A 37 7.15 3.69 -16.44
CA ILE A 37 6.63 3.13 -15.20
C ILE A 37 7.41 1.86 -14.90
N ILE A 38 8.04 1.79 -13.73
CA ILE A 38 8.75 0.61 -13.23
C ILE A 38 8.05 0.12 -11.96
N GLY A 39 7.75 -1.17 -11.90
CA GLY A 39 7.05 -1.79 -10.77
C GLY A 39 7.97 -2.74 -10.00
N ILE A 40 7.81 -2.77 -8.67
CA ILE A 40 8.44 -3.71 -7.76
C ILE A 40 7.35 -4.29 -6.85
N ARG A 41 7.11 -5.60 -6.92
CA ARG A 41 6.32 -6.33 -5.93
C ARG A 41 7.15 -6.47 -4.65
N ILE A 42 6.52 -6.26 -3.49
CA ILE A 42 7.15 -6.43 -2.18
C ILE A 42 6.21 -7.16 -1.23
N LYS A 43 6.77 -7.62 -0.12
CA LYS A 43 6.05 -8.01 1.08
C LYS A 43 6.26 -6.93 2.14
N ASN A 44 5.16 -6.42 2.70
CA ASN A 44 5.22 -5.57 3.89
C ASN A 44 5.85 -6.36 5.06
N ILE A 45 6.82 -5.77 5.76
CA ILE A 45 7.66 -6.53 6.70
C ILE A 45 7.05 -6.70 8.09
N VAL A 46 6.05 -5.89 8.45
CA VAL A 46 5.45 -5.94 9.79
C VAL A 46 4.37 -7.01 9.83
N GLU A 47 4.61 -8.10 10.54
CA GLU A 47 3.58 -9.12 10.74
C GLU A 47 2.48 -8.59 11.67
N GLN A 48 1.21 -8.83 11.30
CA GLN A 48 0.06 -8.42 12.10
C GLN A 48 0.13 -8.99 13.52
N TYR A 49 -0.22 -8.16 14.50
CA TYR A 49 -0.22 -8.53 15.92
C TYR A 49 1.14 -9.01 16.45
N SER A 50 2.24 -8.60 15.81
CA SER A 50 3.61 -8.84 16.28
C SER A 50 3.94 -8.16 17.61
N ALA A 51 3.14 -7.16 18.01
CA ALA A 51 3.35 -6.35 19.22
C ALA A 51 4.75 -5.70 19.28
N ASP A 52 5.35 -5.45 18.12
CA ASP A 52 6.68 -4.86 17.98
C ASP A 52 6.58 -3.46 17.32
N PRO A 53 6.60 -2.39 18.12
CA PRO A 53 6.64 -1.01 17.62
C PRO A 53 7.85 -0.72 16.72
N ASP A 54 9.01 -1.30 17.02
CA ASP A 54 10.26 -1.01 16.33
C ASP A 54 10.21 -1.47 14.88
N SER A 55 9.49 -2.56 14.60
CA SER A 55 9.22 -3.02 13.23
C SER A 55 8.47 -1.97 12.38
N TYR A 56 7.51 -1.24 12.96
CA TYR A 56 6.80 -0.17 12.24
C TYR A 56 7.72 1.03 11.96
N LEU A 57 8.51 1.44 12.95
CA LEU A 57 9.47 2.54 12.82
C LEU A 57 10.56 2.20 11.79
N HIS A 58 11.04 0.96 11.81
CA HIS A 58 12.01 0.46 10.85
C HIS A 58 11.45 0.47 9.44
N PHE A 59 10.25 -0.09 9.21
CA PHE A 59 9.67 -0.10 7.86
C PHE A 59 9.34 1.30 7.36
N HIS A 60 8.88 2.19 8.25
CA HIS A 60 8.69 3.60 7.93
C HIS A 60 9.99 4.25 7.44
N THR A 61 11.11 3.99 8.13
CA THR A 61 12.44 4.47 7.74
C THR A 61 12.84 3.94 6.35
N VAL A 62 12.62 2.64 6.09
CA VAL A 62 12.90 2.03 4.77
C VAL A 62 12.08 2.70 3.67
N LEU A 63 10.78 2.95 3.88
CA LEU A 63 9.93 3.64 2.92
C LEU A 63 10.39 5.10 2.69
N ASN A 64 10.85 5.80 3.73
CA ASN A 64 11.38 7.16 3.60
C ASN A 64 12.69 7.18 2.78
N GLN A 65 13.54 6.16 2.94
CA GLN A 65 14.72 5.97 2.11
C GLN A 65 14.34 5.65 0.64
N VAL A 66 13.28 4.88 0.39
CA VAL A 66 12.75 4.68 -0.98
C VAL A 66 12.37 5.99 -1.63
N VAL A 67 11.57 6.82 -0.94
CA VAL A 67 11.18 8.17 -1.43
C VAL A 67 12.41 9.03 -1.71
N SER A 68 13.40 8.99 -0.82
CA SER A 68 14.66 9.75 -0.96
C SER A 68 15.52 9.30 -2.15
N ILE A 69 15.63 7.98 -2.39
CA ILE A 69 16.38 7.44 -3.54
C ILE A 69 15.73 7.84 -4.87
N ILE A 70 14.40 7.77 -4.93
CA ILE A 70 13.63 8.15 -6.13
C ILE A 70 13.76 9.65 -6.40
N GLY A 71 13.61 10.48 -5.36
CA GLY A 71 13.84 11.91 -5.40
C GLY A 71 12.86 12.71 -6.28
N GLU A 72 13.18 13.98 -6.50
CA GLU A 72 12.29 14.95 -7.14
C GLU A 72 11.96 14.65 -8.62
N GLY A 73 10.82 15.17 -9.07
CA GLY A 73 10.28 15.00 -10.42
C GLY A 73 9.50 13.69 -10.62
N ARG A 74 9.31 12.90 -9.56
CA ARG A 74 8.78 11.53 -9.64
C ARG A 74 7.54 11.34 -8.76
N ILE A 75 6.82 10.27 -9.05
CA ILE A 75 5.70 9.76 -8.27
C ILE A 75 6.09 8.37 -7.77
N VAL A 76 5.84 8.11 -6.50
CA VAL A 76 5.82 6.75 -5.94
C VAL A 76 4.39 6.43 -5.54
N GLN A 77 3.88 5.34 -6.12
CA GLN A 77 2.56 4.79 -5.85
C GLN A 77 2.73 3.43 -5.19
N LYS A 78 2.11 3.25 -4.03
CA LYS A 78 2.00 1.97 -3.33
C LYS A 78 0.56 1.49 -3.39
N LEU A 79 0.38 0.26 -3.83
CA LEU A 79 -0.90 -0.43 -3.82
C LEU A 79 -0.81 -1.60 -2.85
N ASP A 80 -1.66 -1.62 -1.84
CA ASP A 80 -1.92 -2.81 -1.02
C ASP A 80 -3.26 -3.41 -1.42
N ILE A 81 -3.21 -4.62 -1.97
CA ILE A 81 -4.35 -5.32 -2.55
C ILE A 81 -4.81 -6.39 -1.56
N PHE A 82 -6.00 -6.21 -1.00
CA PHE A 82 -6.63 -7.17 -0.12
C PHE A 82 -7.61 -8.01 -0.93
N SER A 83 -7.38 -9.32 -0.96
CA SER A 83 -8.22 -10.27 -1.69
C SER A 83 -8.47 -11.52 -0.86
N LYS A 84 -9.60 -12.18 -1.11
CA LYS A 84 -9.95 -13.45 -0.47
C LYS A 84 -9.58 -14.63 -1.35
N LYS A 85 -8.85 -15.60 -0.80
CA LYS A 85 -8.48 -16.85 -1.45
C LYS A 85 -9.12 -18.03 -0.72
N LYS A 86 -9.31 -19.14 -1.41
CA LYS A 86 -9.77 -20.41 -0.83
C LYS A 86 -8.56 -21.27 -0.48
N TYR A 87 -8.49 -21.74 0.75
CA TYR A 87 -7.50 -22.70 1.18
C TYR A 87 -7.69 -24.01 0.42
N THR A 88 -6.59 -24.56 -0.10
CA THR A 88 -6.57 -25.86 -0.79
C THR A 88 -5.80 -26.84 0.08
N ALA A 89 -6.44 -27.95 0.43
CA ALA A 89 -5.85 -28.98 1.27
C ALA A 89 -4.56 -29.56 0.66
N GLU A 90 -3.52 -29.64 1.48
CA GLU A 90 -2.28 -30.34 1.13
C GLU A 90 -2.53 -31.84 1.03
N GLN A 91 -2.11 -32.44 -0.08
CA GLN A 91 -2.20 -33.89 -0.27
C GLN A 91 -1.18 -34.61 0.61
N SER A 92 -1.61 -35.66 1.30
CA SER A 92 -0.76 -36.53 2.09
C SER A 92 -1.10 -38.01 1.87
N ASN A 93 -0.07 -38.84 1.85
CA ASN A 93 -0.21 -40.30 1.77
C ASN A 93 -0.68 -40.93 3.10
N GLN A 94 -0.71 -40.17 4.20
CA GLN A 94 -1.18 -40.64 5.51
C GLN A 94 -2.62 -40.22 5.76
N PHE A 95 -3.50 -41.19 6.06
CA PHE A 95 -4.94 -40.95 6.23
C PHE A 95 -5.27 -39.84 7.24
N LEU A 96 -4.65 -39.83 8.43
CA LEU A 96 -4.93 -38.81 9.45
C LEU A 96 -4.50 -37.42 9.00
N GLN A 97 -3.35 -37.32 8.35
CA GLN A 97 -2.85 -36.04 7.85
C GLN A 97 -3.69 -35.53 6.68
N GLN A 98 -4.12 -36.43 5.80
CA GLN A 98 -5.05 -36.10 4.72
C GLN A 98 -6.39 -35.60 5.27
N LYS A 99 -6.99 -36.30 6.25
CA LYS A 99 -8.24 -35.87 6.89
C LYS A 99 -8.10 -34.56 7.64
N TYR A 100 -6.93 -34.31 8.25
CA TYR A 100 -6.62 -33.03 8.85
C TYR A 100 -6.58 -31.91 7.80
N SER A 101 -5.87 -32.08 6.69
CA SER A 101 -5.82 -31.07 5.61
C SER A 101 -7.21 -30.81 5.01
N GLU A 102 -8.00 -31.85 4.77
CA GLU A 102 -9.37 -31.77 4.25
C GLU A 102 -10.32 -30.99 5.17
N HIS A 103 -10.09 -30.97 6.49
CA HIS A 103 -10.91 -30.21 7.44
C HIS A 103 -10.87 -28.69 7.20
N PHE A 104 -9.78 -28.20 6.57
CA PHE A 104 -9.60 -26.79 6.27
C PHE A 104 -9.87 -26.44 4.81
N ASP A 105 -10.13 -27.45 3.96
CA ASP A 105 -10.34 -27.24 2.53
C ASP A 105 -11.51 -26.30 2.27
N GLY A 106 -11.32 -25.39 1.30
CA GLY A 106 -12.34 -24.43 0.90
C GLY A 106 -12.56 -23.25 1.85
N ARG A 107 -11.92 -23.21 3.04
CA ARG A 107 -12.00 -22.04 3.93
C ARG A 107 -11.47 -20.79 3.23
N LEU A 108 -12.18 -19.69 3.39
CA LEU A 108 -11.75 -18.40 2.87
C LEU A 108 -10.76 -17.77 3.84
N PHE A 109 -9.67 -17.23 3.30
CA PHE A 109 -8.71 -16.42 4.02
C PHE A 109 -8.32 -15.20 3.19
N LYS A 110 -7.95 -14.12 3.86
CA LYS A 110 -7.51 -12.86 3.28
C LYS A 110 -6.03 -12.93 2.95
N THR A 111 -5.65 -12.25 1.89
CA THR A 111 -4.26 -12.08 1.46
C THR A 111 -4.01 -10.63 1.13
N ILE A 112 -2.78 -10.19 1.36
CA ILE A 112 -2.29 -8.85 1.03
C ILE A 112 -1.17 -9.03 0.01
N GLU A 113 -1.32 -8.40 -1.15
CA GLU A 113 -0.25 -8.26 -2.14
C GLU A 113 0.12 -6.78 -2.26
N THR A 114 1.41 -6.46 -2.19
CA THR A 114 1.89 -5.08 -2.20
C THR A 114 2.77 -4.81 -3.41
N VAL A 115 2.51 -3.70 -4.10
CA VAL A 115 3.30 -3.27 -5.27
C VAL A 115 3.68 -1.80 -5.12
N LEU A 116 4.94 -1.50 -5.37
CA LEU A 116 5.48 -0.15 -5.52
C LEU A 116 5.67 0.17 -7.01
N LEU A 117 5.22 1.33 -7.44
CA LEU A 117 5.28 1.80 -8.83
C LEU A 117 5.92 3.18 -8.86
N PHE A 118 6.88 3.36 -9.77
CA PHE A 118 7.65 4.58 -9.92
C PHE A 118 7.46 5.15 -11.32
N THR A 119 7.09 6.42 -11.41
CA THR A 119 6.88 7.13 -12.68
C THR A 119 7.27 8.60 -12.58
N ASP A 120 7.37 9.27 -13.73
CA ASP A 120 7.53 10.72 -13.80
C ASP A 120 6.25 11.49 -13.47
N ILE A 121 6.42 12.67 -12.88
CA ILE A 121 5.36 13.67 -12.76
C ILE A 121 5.02 14.23 -14.15
N ILE A 122 3.73 14.32 -14.46
CA ILE A 122 3.22 14.93 -15.68
C ILE A 122 2.49 16.23 -15.32
N ASP A 123 2.94 17.36 -15.86
CA ASP A 123 2.31 18.67 -15.65
C ASP A 123 0.87 18.66 -16.18
N ASP A 124 -0.08 19.12 -15.35
CA ASP A 124 -1.49 19.24 -15.70
C ASP A 124 -1.75 20.06 -16.98
N LYS A 125 -0.86 21.02 -17.30
CA LYS A 125 -0.91 21.78 -18.56
C LYS A 125 -0.66 20.91 -19.79
N LEU A 126 0.18 19.87 -19.66
CA LEU A 126 0.44 18.90 -20.73
C LEU A 126 -0.76 17.98 -20.90
N LYS A 127 -1.36 17.52 -19.80
CA LYS A 127 -2.58 16.69 -19.80
C LYS A 127 -3.73 17.39 -20.53
N LYS A 128 -3.98 18.68 -20.22
CA LYS A 128 -5.04 19.50 -20.85
C LYS A 128 -4.86 19.68 -22.37
N LYS A 129 -3.62 19.61 -22.87
CA LYS A 129 -3.29 19.77 -24.30
C LYS A 129 -3.01 18.44 -25.01
N MET A 130 -3.17 17.30 -24.31
CA MET A 130 -2.75 15.97 -24.79
C MET A 130 -1.33 15.97 -25.39
N LYS A 131 -0.44 16.77 -24.82
CA LYS A 131 0.95 16.85 -25.27
C LYS A 131 1.78 15.77 -24.61
N HIS A 132 2.73 15.23 -25.37
CA HIS A 132 3.58 14.13 -24.90
C HIS A 132 4.55 14.63 -23.83
N TYR A 133 4.86 13.72 -22.91
CA TYR A 133 5.96 13.81 -21.95
C TYR A 133 7.26 14.17 -22.69
N HIS A 134 8.08 15.03 -22.08
CA HIS A 134 9.39 15.35 -22.64
C HIS A 134 10.37 14.23 -22.29
N PHE A 135 10.35 13.17 -23.10
CA PHE A 135 11.25 12.05 -22.94
C PHE A 135 12.71 12.46 -23.09
N SER A 136 13.56 11.99 -22.16
CA SER A 136 15.01 12.09 -22.29
C SER A 136 15.67 10.80 -21.85
N ASP A 137 16.63 10.31 -22.64
CA ASP A 137 17.39 9.08 -22.31
C ASP A 137 18.09 9.18 -20.97
N LYS A 138 18.54 10.39 -20.60
CA LYS A 138 19.17 10.67 -19.32
C LYS A 138 18.19 10.45 -18.16
N SER A 139 17.01 11.08 -18.18
CA SER A 139 16.00 10.91 -17.12
C SER A 139 15.49 9.47 -17.06
N TYR A 140 15.33 8.83 -18.22
CA TYR A 140 14.88 7.45 -18.28
C TYR A 140 15.90 6.49 -17.66
N LYS A 141 17.19 6.64 -17.99
CA LYS A 141 18.28 5.90 -17.33
C LYS A 141 18.33 6.16 -15.83
N GLU A 142 18.19 7.42 -15.42
CA GLU A 142 18.21 7.79 -14.00
C GLU A 142 17.09 7.08 -13.21
N LEU A 143 15.88 6.96 -13.78
CA LEU A 143 14.79 6.20 -13.16
C LEU A 143 15.16 4.75 -12.93
N ARG A 144 15.71 4.09 -13.96
CA ARG A 144 16.13 2.68 -13.89
C ARG A 144 17.20 2.49 -12.83
N ASP A 145 18.24 3.33 -12.83
CA ASP A 145 19.34 3.27 -11.87
C ASP A 145 18.83 3.48 -10.43
N LYS A 146 17.85 4.38 -10.23
CA LYS A 146 17.21 4.59 -8.91
C LYS A 146 16.35 3.40 -8.49
N CYS A 147 15.56 2.80 -9.41
CA CYS A 147 14.75 1.62 -9.11
C CYS A 147 15.62 0.41 -8.74
N LEU A 148 16.80 0.25 -9.37
CA LEU A 148 17.78 -0.77 -8.98
C LEU A 148 18.29 -0.57 -7.54
N LYS A 149 18.59 0.68 -7.16
CA LYS A 149 18.97 1.01 -5.77
C LYS A 149 17.84 0.72 -4.79
N VAL A 150 16.60 1.06 -5.14
CA VAL A 150 15.41 0.74 -4.34
C VAL A 150 15.26 -0.77 -4.17
N LEU A 151 15.42 -1.56 -5.23
CA LEU A 151 15.39 -3.02 -5.16
C LEU A 151 16.45 -3.55 -4.16
N MET A 152 17.69 -3.04 -4.24
CA MET A 152 18.76 -3.45 -3.33
C MET A 152 18.44 -3.10 -1.87
N LEU A 153 17.92 -1.89 -1.61
CA LEU A 153 17.50 -1.46 -0.29
C LEU A 153 16.39 -2.39 0.28
N LEU A 154 15.37 -2.68 -0.53
CA LEU A 154 14.27 -3.55 -0.12
C LEU A 154 14.74 -5.00 0.13
N LYS A 155 15.72 -5.51 -0.64
CA LYS A 155 16.33 -6.82 -0.41
C LYS A 155 17.07 -6.87 0.93
N GLN A 156 17.83 -5.82 1.24
CA GLN A 156 18.58 -5.73 2.50
C GLN A 156 17.69 -5.70 3.73
N ASN A 157 16.46 -5.18 3.59
CA ASN A 157 15.49 -5.08 4.68
C ASN A 157 14.39 -6.16 4.60
N ASN A 158 14.67 -7.31 3.97
CA ASN A 158 13.78 -8.48 3.94
C ASN A 158 12.36 -8.23 3.39
N CYS A 159 12.20 -7.26 2.47
CA CYS A 159 10.91 -6.97 1.84
C CYS A 159 10.58 -7.91 0.66
N GLU A 160 11.39 -8.95 0.43
CA GLU A 160 11.25 -9.93 -0.67
C GLU A 160 10.95 -9.28 -2.05
N PRO A 161 11.72 -8.27 -2.50
CA PRO A 161 11.31 -7.48 -3.66
C PRO A 161 11.61 -8.17 -5.01
N GLU A 162 10.66 -8.07 -5.92
CA GLU A 162 10.74 -8.62 -7.28
C GLU A 162 10.26 -7.58 -8.29
N PHE A 163 11.04 -7.38 -9.36
CA PHE A 163 10.60 -6.50 -10.45
C PHE A 163 9.40 -7.10 -11.19
N LEU A 164 8.54 -6.23 -11.69
CA LEU A 164 7.42 -6.62 -12.53
C LEU A 164 7.84 -6.78 -13.99
N PHE A 165 7.25 -7.78 -14.65
CA PHE A 165 7.29 -7.97 -16.09
C PHE A 165 5.90 -7.71 -16.70
N GLU A 166 5.78 -7.71 -18.03
CA GLU A 166 4.51 -7.51 -18.75
C GLU A 166 3.35 -8.31 -18.14
N LYS A 167 3.55 -9.60 -17.87
CA LYS A 167 2.53 -10.47 -17.28
C LYS A 167 2.09 -10.03 -15.87
N ASP A 168 3.01 -9.53 -15.06
CA ASP A 168 2.68 -9.04 -13.72
C ASP A 168 1.90 -7.72 -13.83
N PHE A 169 2.33 -6.80 -14.71
CA PHE A 169 1.58 -5.58 -15.00
C PHE A 169 0.16 -5.90 -15.50
N GLU A 170 0.01 -6.82 -16.46
CA GLU A 170 -1.28 -7.26 -16.96
C GLU A 170 -2.15 -7.85 -15.85
N TYR A 171 -1.58 -8.67 -14.95
CA TYR A 171 -2.29 -9.23 -13.79
C TYR A 171 -2.84 -8.12 -12.88
N TYR A 172 -2.00 -7.16 -12.47
CA TYR A 172 -2.42 -6.10 -11.57
C TYR A 172 -3.38 -5.10 -12.22
N ILE A 173 -3.12 -4.71 -13.47
CA ILE A 173 -3.98 -3.78 -14.23
C ILE A 173 -5.36 -4.42 -14.44
N SER A 174 -5.40 -5.66 -14.92
CA SER A 174 -6.65 -6.37 -15.14
C SER A 174 -7.40 -6.60 -13.83
N GLY A 175 -6.68 -6.93 -12.76
CA GLY A 175 -7.25 -7.12 -11.43
C GLY A 175 -7.94 -5.87 -10.88
N VAL A 176 -7.35 -4.68 -11.03
CA VAL A 176 -8.01 -3.40 -10.67
C VAL A 176 -9.18 -3.11 -11.60
N LEU A 177 -9.01 -3.27 -12.91
CA LEU A 177 -10.07 -2.98 -13.90
C LEU A 177 -11.32 -3.85 -13.71
N SER A 178 -11.17 -5.10 -13.27
CA SER A 178 -12.28 -6.00 -12.97
C SER A 178 -12.66 -6.03 -11.49
N MET A 179 -11.91 -5.36 -10.62
CA MET A 179 -11.97 -5.50 -9.15
C MET A 179 -11.93 -6.97 -8.69
N GLN A 180 -11.11 -7.78 -9.37
CA GLN A 180 -10.99 -9.22 -9.13
C GLN A 180 -9.57 -9.72 -9.48
N PHE A 181 -8.77 -10.01 -8.46
CA PHE A 181 -7.40 -10.53 -8.62
C PHE A 181 -7.40 -12.06 -8.72
N THR A 182 -7.72 -12.56 -9.92
CA THR A 182 -7.68 -14.00 -10.24
C THR A 182 -6.85 -14.24 -11.50
N LYS A 183 -6.45 -15.49 -11.76
CA LYS A 183 -5.62 -15.85 -12.93
C LYS A 183 -6.25 -15.47 -14.28
N SER A 184 -7.58 -15.34 -14.36
CA SER A 184 -8.30 -14.98 -15.58
C SER A 184 -9.47 -14.07 -15.24
N PRO A 185 -9.23 -12.76 -15.08
CA PRO A 185 -10.29 -11.82 -14.77
C PRO A 185 -11.25 -11.67 -15.96
N THR A 186 -12.54 -11.50 -15.66
CA THR A 186 -13.56 -11.17 -16.66
C THR A 186 -13.77 -9.66 -16.68
N PHE A 187 -13.60 -9.05 -17.84
CA PHE A 187 -13.90 -7.64 -18.03
C PHE A 187 -15.39 -7.44 -18.30
N ASP A 188 -15.96 -6.46 -17.62
CA ASP A 188 -17.35 -6.05 -17.78
C ASP A 188 -17.45 -4.56 -18.08
N ASN A 189 -18.62 -4.12 -18.55
CA ASN A 189 -18.89 -2.70 -18.74
C ASN A 189 -18.86 -1.96 -17.40
N ILE A 190 -18.21 -0.79 -17.39
CA ILE A 190 -18.21 0.12 -16.25
C ILE A 190 -19.31 1.15 -16.44
N LYS A 191 -20.29 1.17 -15.54
CA LYS A 191 -21.29 2.24 -15.45
C LYS A 191 -20.86 3.19 -14.33
N SER A 192 -20.51 4.42 -14.71
CA SER A 192 -20.21 5.47 -13.74
C SER A 192 -21.48 6.17 -13.28
N THR A 193 -21.63 6.31 -11.97
CA THR A 193 -22.63 7.19 -11.35
C THR A 193 -21.89 8.31 -10.59
N ASN A 194 -22.64 9.23 -9.97
CA ASN A 194 -22.04 10.27 -9.14
C ASN A 194 -21.55 9.74 -7.79
N GLU A 195 -22.01 8.54 -7.38
CA GLU A 195 -21.73 7.99 -6.06
C GLU A 195 -20.81 6.78 -6.14
N TYR A 196 -20.99 5.90 -7.11
CA TYR A 196 -20.21 4.67 -7.26
C TYR A 196 -20.05 4.27 -8.73
N LEU A 197 -19.14 3.33 -8.98
CA LEU A 197 -19.03 2.64 -10.25
C LEU A 197 -19.71 1.28 -10.14
N GLN A 198 -20.33 0.82 -11.22
CA GLN A 198 -20.86 -0.53 -11.33
C GLN A 198 -20.09 -1.27 -12.42
N ILE A 199 -19.36 -2.32 -12.05
CA ILE A 199 -18.57 -3.17 -12.95
C ILE A 199 -19.25 -4.53 -13.03
N GLY A 200 -20.01 -4.77 -14.11
CA GLY A 200 -20.88 -5.93 -14.21
C GLY A 200 -21.91 -5.95 -13.07
N ASN A 201 -21.84 -6.97 -12.21
CA ASN A 201 -22.71 -7.09 -11.02
C ASN A 201 -22.12 -6.46 -9.75
N ARG A 202 -20.89 -5.93 -9.79
CA ARG A 202 -20.19 -5.42 -8.62
C ARG A 202 -20.41 -3.93 -8.45
N PHE A 203 -20.60 -3.52 -7.21
CA PHE A 203 -20.63 -2.12 -6.80
C PHE A 203 -19.26 -1.75 -6.29
N VAL A 204 -18.66 -0.71 -6.88
CA VAL A 204 -17.28 -0.30 -6.65
C VAL A 204 -17.28 1.15 -6.21
N LYS A 205 -16.64 1.44 -5.09
CA LYS A 205 -16.60 2.77 -4.49
C LYS A 205 -15.17 3.13 -4.13
N ASN A 206 -14.78 4.36 -4.44
CA ASN A 206 -13.53 4.94 -4.00
C ASN A 206 -13.81 5.98 -2.91
N ILE A 207 -13.15 5.81 -1.76
CA ILE A 207 -13.13 6.76 -0.65
C ILE A 207 -11.76 7.43 -0.62
N SER A 208 -11.71 8.70 -1.01
CA SER A 208 -10.53 9.57 -0.88
C SER A 208 -10.44 10.12 0.53
N TYR A 209 -9.24 10.13 1.11
CA TYR A 209 -8.99 10.75 2.41
C TYR A 209 -8.86 12.28 2.30
N VAL A 210 -8.58 12.75 1.09
CA VAL A 210 -8.54 14.17 0.77
C VAL A 210 -9.94 14.60 0.36
N ASP A 211 -10.51 15.54 1.10
CA ASP A 211 -11.68 16.29 0.66
C ASP A 211 -11.23 17.54 -0.11
N VAL A 212 -11.77 17.68 -1.31
CA VAL A 212 -11.48 18.77 -2.25
C VAL A 212 -11.93 20.13 -1.69
N GLU A 213 -12.93 20.12 -0.80
CA GLU A 213 -13.48 21.34 -0.20
C GLU A 213 -12.71 21.77 1.04
N ASN A 214 -12.43 20.86 1.98
CA ASN A 214 -11.70 21.13 3.21
C ASN A 214 -10.80 19.94 3.58
N ILE A 215 -9.48 20.14 3.62
CA ILE A 215 -8.55 19.08 3.99
C ILE A 215 -8.54 18.95 5.52
N ASP A 216 -9.33 18.01 6.04
CA ASP A 216 -9.45 17.71 7.47
C ASP A 216 -8.68 16.43 7.81
N LEU A 217 -7.40 16.61 8.16
CA LEU A 217 -6.48 15.56 8.59
C LEU A 217 -6.06 15.79 10.04
N PRO A 218 -5.64 14.75 10.78
CA PRO A 218 -5.15 14.90 12.15
C PRO A 218 -3.92 15.82 12.20
N SER A 219 -3.82 16.61 13.26
CA SER A 219 -2.68 17.52 13.49
C SER A 219 -1.37 16.79 13.76
N GLU A 220 -1.46 15.57 14.32
CA GLU A 220 -0.32 14.71 14.64
C GLU A 220 -0.65 13.28 14.20
N ILE A 221 0.32 12.60 13.60
CA ILE A 221 0.20 11.19 13.22
C ILE A 221 1.55 10.49 13.41
N GLU A 222 1.52 9.38 14.14
CA GLU A 222 2.69 8.54 14.37
C GLU A 222 2.80 7.42 13.32
N PRO A 223 3.96 6.77 13.15
CA PRO A 223 4.13 5.68 12.18
C PRO A 223 3.22 4.46 12.40
N TYR A 224 2.73 4.27 13.62
CA TYR A 224 1.79 3.23 14.04
C TYR A 224 0.81 3.79 15.08
N SER A 225 -0.20 3.01 15.43
CA SER A 225 -1.12 3.33 16.54
C SER A 225 -1.23 2.18 17.52
N ILE A 226 -1.82 2.44 18.67
CA ILE A 226 -2.06 1.43 19.69
C ILE A 226 -3.50 0.92 19.55
N LEU A 227 -3.69 -0.40 19.61
CA LEU A 227 -5.00 -1.06 19.45
C LEU A 227 -6.05 -0.53 20.45
N GLY A 228 -5.63 -0.25 21.68
CA GLY A 228 -6.48 0.25 22.74
C GLY A 228 -7.42 -0.82 23.33
N GLY A 229 -8.35 -0.37 24.19
CA GLY A 229 -9.31 -1.25 24.88
C GLY A 229 -8.85 -1.74 26.25
N ASN A 230 -9.53 -2.76 26.78
CA ASN A 230 -9.27 -3.31 28.12
C ASN A 230 -8.53 -4.65 28.02
N GLY A 231 -7.43 -4.81 28.77
CA GLY A 231 -6.72 -6.09 28.93
C GLY A 231 -5.28 -6.06 28.42
N ALA A 232 -4.60 -7.21 28.47
CA ALA A 232 -3.16 -7.31 28.18
C ALA A 232 -2.74 -6.92 26.75
N ALA A 233 -3.70 -6.86 25.81
CA ALA A 233 -3.43 -6.51 24.41
C ALA A 233 -3.64 -5.01 24.12
N SER A 234 -4.05 -4.19 25.09
CA SER A 234 -4.38 -2.79 24.85
C SER A 234 -3.21 -1.95 24.36
N GLU A 235 -1.98 -2.35 24.70
CA GLU A 235 -0.73 -1.68 24.31
C GLU A 235 -0.10 -2.25 23.02
N THR A 236 -0.80 -3.13 22.32
CA THR A 236 -0.29 -3.73 21.08
C THR A 236 -0.21 -2.68 19.97
N ALA A 237 0.99 -2.51 19.40
CA ALA A 237 1.21 -1.69 18.22
C ALA A 237 0.56 -2.32 16.98
N VAL A 238 -0.19 -1.50 16.24
CA VAL A 238 -0.91 -1.85 15.02
C VAL A 238 -0.78 -0.74 13.98
N ASP A 239 -0.92 -1.07 12.70
CA ASP A 239 -0.95 -0.07 11.64
C ASP A 239 -2.10 0.93 11.86
N ASN A 240 -1.89 2.18 11.46
CA ASN A 240 -2.92 3.24 11.51
C ASN A 240 -4.21 2.86 10.77
N PHE A 241 -4.10 2.02 9.73
CA PHE A 241 -5.17 1.53 8.87
C PHE A 241 -5.39 0.02 9.01
N SER A 242 -4.96 -0.58 10.13
CA SER A 242 -5.21 -1.99 10.47
C SER A 242 -6.69 -2.39 10.39
N PHE A 243 -7.62 -1.44 10.56
CA PHE A 243 -9.06 -1.66 10.40
C PHE A 243 -9.47 -2.20 9.02
N ILE A 244 -8.68 -1.98 7.97
CA ILE A 244 -8.96 -2.55 6.63
C ILE A 244 -9.05 -4.08 6.71
N ASN A 245 -8.24 -4.70 7.58
CA ASN A 245 -8.26 -6.14 7.83
C ASN A 245 -9.52 -6.62 8.56
N GLU A 246 -10.21 -5.74 9.30
CA GLU A 246 -11.44 -6.06 10.05
C GLU A 246 -12.68 -6.11 9.14
N LEU A 247 -12.59 -5.54 7.93
CA LEU A 247 -13.71 -5.55 6.98
C LEU A 247 -13.96 -6.98 6.48
N GLU A 248 -15.21 -7.41 6.48
CA GLU A 248 -15.57 -8.80 6.09
C GLU A 248 -16.44 -8.89 4.83
N ASP A 249 -17.20 -7.86 4.48
CA ASP A 249 -18.19 -7.96 3.39
C ASP A 249 -17.64 -7.60 1.99
N TYR A 250 -16.38 -7.21 1.90
CA TYR A 250 -15.75 -6.84 0.62
C TYR A 250 -15.42 -8.07 -0.24
N GLU A 251 -15.38 -7.90 -1.56
CA GLU A 251 -14.77 -8.88 -2.47
C GLU A 251 -13.28 -8.59 -2.66
N THR A 252 -12.95 -7.34 -2.99
CA THR A 252 -11.58 -6.85 -3.21
C THR A 252 -11.44 -5.46 -2.61
N ILE A 253 -10.30 -5.16 -1.99
CA ILE A 253 -9.89 -3.80 -1.62
C ILE A 253 -8.54 -3.50 -2.25
N VAL A 254 -8.36 -2.29 -2.76
CA VAL A 254 -7.10 -1.72 -3.21
C VAL A 254 -6.88 -0.43 -2.44
N TYR A 255 -5.90 -0.42 -1.55
CA TYR A 255 -5.48 0.79 -0.86
C TYR A 255 -4.41 1.52 -1.69
N ASN A 256 -4.81 2.62 -2.32
CA ASN A 256 -4.00 3.42 -3.22
C ASN A 256 -3.33 4.57 -2.46
N GLN A 257 -2.01 4.51 -2.34
CA GLN A 257 -1.19 5.47 -1.59
C GLN A 257 -0.19 6.12 -2.54
N ILE A 258 -0.30 7.42 -2.76
CA ILE A 258 0.49 8.13 -3.76
C ILE A 258 1.25 9.27 -3.09
N ILE A 259 2.54 9.35 -3.39
CA ILE A 259 3.41 10.48 -3.06
C ILE A 259 3.98 11.03 -4.37
N THR A 260 3.71 12.31 -4.64
CA THR A 260 4.36 13.08 -5.69
C THR A 260 5.50 13.89 -5.07
N ILE A 261 6.69 13.81 -5.66
CA ILE A 261 7.89 14.48 -5.17
C ILE A 261 8.20 15.64 -6.12
N PRO A 262 7.63 16.84 -5.90
CA PRO A 262 7.87 17.99 -6.76
C PRO A 262 9.33 18.49 -6.69
N LEU A 263 9.67 19.41 -7.58
CA LEU A 263 10.98 20.09 -7.55
C LEU A 263 11.11 20.92 -6.27
N GLN A 264 12.06 20.55 -5.41
CA GLN A 264 12.14 21.05 -4.03
C GLN A 264 12.44 22.55 -3.99
N ALA A 265 13.39 23.01 -4.81
CA ALA A 265 13.77 24.42 -4.87
C ALA A 265 12.62 25.33 -5.32
N GLN A 266 11.72 24.85 -6.18
CA GLN A 266 10.54 25.62 -6.58
C GLN A 266 9.52 25.68 -5.44
N GLN A 267 9.23 24.53 -4.81
CA GLN A 267 8.27 24.45 -3.71
C GLN A 267 8.69 25.29 -2.51
N GLN A 268 9.96 25.25 -2.11
CA GLN A 268 10.49 26.09 -1.03
C GLN A 268 10.30 27.58 -1.33
N ARG A 269 10.54 28.02 -2.57
CA ARG A 269 10.30 29.42 -2.99
C ARG A 269 8.82 29.81 -2.94
N GLU A 270 7.92 28.89 -3.24
CA GLU A 270 6.47 29.12 -3.17
C GLU A 270 6.00 29.20 -1.71
N LEU A 271 6.52 28.32 -0.84
CA LEU A 271 6.30 28.37 0.61
C LEU A 271 6.84 29.66 1.22
N ASP A 272 8.06 30.09 0.88
CA ASP A 272 8.64 31.36 1.34
C ASP A 272 7.79 32.58 0.95
N LYS A 273 7.25 32.58 -0.29
CA LYS A 273 6.34 33.65 -0.74
C LYS A 273 5.04 33.63 0.05
N LYS A 274 4.48 32.43 0.31
CA LYS A 274 3.25 32.26 1.10
C LYS A 274 3.48 32.75 2.53
N LYS A 275 4.60 32.35 3.15
CA LYS A 275 5.04 32.81 4.47
C LYS A 275 5.07 34.35 4.54
N LYS A 276 5.83 35.01 3.67
CA LYS A 276 5.94 36.49 3.65
C LYS A 276 4.60 37.20 3.49
N LYS A 277 3.69 36.62 2.70
CA LYS A 277 2.34 37.15 2.51
C LYS A 277 1.52 37.09 3.82
N HIS A 278 1.60 35.97 4.54
CA HIS A 278 0.91 35.81 5.82
C HIS A 278 1.55 36.65 6.94
N GLU A 279 2.89 36.75 7.00
CA GLU A 279 3.59 37.66 7.91
C GLU A 279 3.16 39.13 7.69
N GLY A 280 3.11 39.58 6.44
CA GLY A 280 2.67 40.95 6.11
C GLY A 280 1.21 41.23 6.45
N ALA A 281 0.38 40.19 6.54
CA ALA A 281 -1.03 40.26 6.93
C ALA A 281 -1.28 39.85 8.39
N ALA A 282 -0.23 39.60 9.18
CA ALA A 282 -0.34 39.15 10.57
C ALA A 282 -1.05 40.18 11.47
N ASN A 283 -0.84 41.47 11.21
CA ASN A 283 -1.52 42.55 11.93
C ASN A 283 -3.04 42.58 11.70
N ASN A 284 -3.54 41.96 10.61
CA ASN A 284 -4.96 41.94 10.27
C ASN A 284 -5.71 40.77 10.91
N SER A 285 -5.03 39.67 11.23
CA SER A 285 -5.61 38.52 11.92
C SER A 285 -4.51 37.69 12.60
N PRO A 286 -4.65 37.35 13.90
CA PRO A 286 -3.74 36.44 14.59
C PRO A 286 -3.56 35.08 13.88
N SER A 287 -4.58 34.59 13.17
CA SER A 287 -4.49 33.34 12.40
C SER A 287 -3.43 33.39 11.30
N ASN A 288 -3.16 34.57 10.71
CA ASN A 288 -2.11 34.71 9.71
C ASN A 288 -0.71 34.58 10.33
N ALA A 289 -0.53 35.00 11.58
CA ALA A 289 0.73 34.82 12.29
C ALA A 289 1.02 33.33 12.53
N ILE A 290 -0.01 32.56 12.92
CA ILE A 290 0.10 31.11 13.13
C ILE A 290 0.51 30.40 11.82
N ILE A 291 -0.17 30.69 10.71
CA ILE A 291 0.15 30.09 9.41
C ILE A 291 1.60 30.41 8.98
N ALA A 292 2.06 31.64 9.24
CA ALA A 292 3.43 32.02 8.93
C ALA A 292 4.46 31.24 9.77
N ASP A 293 4.16 31.00 11.05
CA ASP A 293 5.00 30.24 11.97
C ASP A 293 5.03 28.73 11.63
N GLU A 294 3.89 28.16 11.23
CA GLU A 294 3.80 26.78 10.73
C GLU A 294 4.64 26.59 9.45
N ILE A 295 4.55 27.51 8.49
CA ILE A 295 5.38 27.45 7.27
C ILE A 295 6.87 27.61 7.64
N GLN A 296 7.20 28.45 8.61
CA GLN A 296 8.58 28.62 9.08
C GLN A 296 9.12 27.33 9.72
N THR A 297 8.31 26.66 10.54
CA THR A 297 8.65 25.37 11.17
C THR A 297 8.84 24.29 10.11
N LEU A 298 7.94 24.22 9.12
CA LEU A 298 8.07 23.30 7.97
C LEU A 298 9.39 23.53 7.22
N LEU A 299 9.70 24.78 6.85
CA LEU A 299 10.95 25.13 6.16
C LEU A 299 12.19 24.83 7.00
N HIS A 300 12.10 24.96 8.32
CA HIS A 300 13.17 24.62 9.25
C HIS A 300 13.44 23.11 9.29
N ASN A 301 12.40 22.30 9.42
CA ASN A 301 12.51 20.83 9.45
C ASN A 301 13.09 20.30 8.12
N ILE A 302 12.65 20.86 6.99
CA ILE A 302 13.23 20.54 5.67
C ILE A 302 14.74 20.81 5.63
N ALA A 303 15.19 21.90 6.24
CA ALA A 303 16.60 22.30 6.22
C ALA A 303 17.47 21.48 7.19
N ILE A 304 16.95 21.10 8.36
CA ILE A 304 17.70 20.32 9.36
C ILE A 304 17.71 18.84 8.99
N ASP A 305 16.53 18.26 8.75
CA ASP A 305 16.36 16.81 8.65
C ASP A 305 16.52 16.31 7.21
N GLY A 306 16.62 17.24 6.24
CA GLY A 306 16.70 16.90 4.81
C GLY A 306 15.41 16.28 4.27
N GLN A 307 14.28 16.50 4.95
CA GLN A 307 12.97 16.01 4.54
C GLN A 307 12.54 16.60 3.18
N LEU A 308 11.84 15.79 2.38
CA LEU A 308 11.28 16.23 1.11
C LEU A 308 9.85 16.77 1.33
N VAL A 309 9.56 17.92 0.70
CA VAL A 309 8.18 18.38 0.53
C VAL A 309 7.54 17.54 -0.56
N VAL A 310 6.40 16.94 -0.24
CA VAL A 310 5.66 16.07 -1.14
C VAL A 310 4.19 16.50 -1.22
N ASN A 311 3.51 16.12 -2.29
CA ASN A 311 2.05 16.12 -2.29
C ASN A 311 1.54 14.68 -2.29
N ALA A 312 0.67 14.36 -1.34
CA ALA A 312 0.21 13.02 -1.08
C ALA A 312 -1.29 12.84 -1.41
N HIS A 313 -1.69 11.62 -1.73
CA HIS A 313 -3.08 11.21 -1.88
C HIS A 313 -3.25 9.78 -1.39
N PHE A 314 -4.34 9.55 -0.66
CA PHE A 314 -4.69 8.25 -0.10
C PHE A 314 -6.15 7.96 -0.42
N SER A 315 -6.42 6.78 -0.97
CA SER A 315 -7.78 6.34 -1.21
C SER A 315 -7.94 4.83 -1.03
N ILE A 316 -9.10 4.43 -0.49
CA ILE A 316 -9.52 3.04 -0.45
C ILE A 316 -10.53 2.82 -1.57
N LEU A 317 -10.14 1.99 -2.53
CA LEU A 317 -11.03 1.47 -3.57
C LEU A 317 -11.51 0.07 -3.15
N PHE A 318 -12.82 -0.14 -3.05
CA PHE A 318 -13.35 -1.45 -2.67
C PHE A 318 -14.54 -1.88 -3.53
N SER A 319 -14.79 -3.17 -3.58
CA SER A 319 -15.93 -3.77 -4.28
C SER A 319 -16.81 -4.61 -3.36
N ALA A 320 -18.11 -4.60 -3.64
CA ALA A 320 -19.12 -5.43 -2.97
C ALA A 320 -20.11 -6.02 -3.98
N ASP A 321 -20.74 -7.13 -3.58
CA ASP A 321 -21.69 -7.89 -4.40
C ASP A 321 -23.09 -7.23 -4.50
N THR A 322 -23.42 -6.37 -3.56
CA THR A 322 -24.73 -5.74 -3.41
C THR A 322 -24.57 -4.31 -2.92
N LEU A 323 -25.52 -3.45 -3.30
CA LEU A 323 -25.50 -2.04 -2.91
C LEU A 323 -25.52 -1.86 -1.38
N GLY A 324 -26.36 -2.63 -0.67
CA GLY A 324 -26.44 -2.54 0.79
C GLY A 324 -25.13 -2.91 1.51
N LYS A 325 -24.38 -3.91 1.01
CA LYS A 325 -23.05 -4.21 1.55
C LYS A 325 -22.04 -3.10 1.25
N MET A 326 -22.10 -2.51 0.06
CA MET A 326 -21.25 -1.36 -0.29
C MET A 326 -21.48 -0.19 0.66
N GLU A 327 -22.73 0.18 0.92
CA GLU A 327 -23.11 1.26 1.85
C GLU A 327 -22.67 0.98 3.29
N ASN A 328 -22.77 -0.28 3.73
CA ASN A 328 -22.29 -0.71 5.05
C ASN A 328 -20.76 -0.61 5.16
N ILE A 329 -20.01 -1.10 4.16
CA ILE A 329 -18.54 -1.00 4.12
C ILE A 329 -18.10 0.46 4.09
N GLN A 330 -18.75 1.28 3.25
CA GLN A 330 -18.51 2.72 3.21
C GLN A 330 -18.67 3.33 4.60
N SER A 331 -19.80 3.10 5.26
CA SER A 331 -20.08 3.62 6.59
C SER A 331 -19.05 3.16 7.63
N MET A 332 -18.60 1.91 7.56
CA MET A 332 -17.56 1.38 8.45
C MET A 332 -16.21 2.06 8.23
N ILE A 333 -15.79 2.24 6.97
CA ILE A 333 -14.54 2.94 6.62
C ILE A 333 -14.60 4.39 7.08
N GLU A 334 -15.68 5.11 6.77
CA GLU A 334 -15.88 6.51 7.17
C GLU A 334 -15.81 6.68 8.68
N ASN A 335 -16.48 5.82 9.45
CA ASN A 335 -16.45 5.86 10.90
C ASN A 335 -15.04 5.60 11.45
N LYS A 336 -14.31 4.61 10.91
CA LYS A 336 -12.94 4.31 11.35
C LYS A 336 -11.97 5.44 11.02
N LEU A 337 -12.08 6.04 9.83
CA LEU A 337 -11.28 7.22 9.44
C LEU A 337 -11.61 8.43 10.33
N PHE A 338 -12.89 8.65 10.65
CA PHE A 338 -13.31 9.73 11.54
C PHE A 338 -12.69 9.58 12.94
N THR A 339 -12.62 8.35 13.49
CA THR A 339 -11.94 8.11 14.78
C THR A 339 -10.44 8.39 14.76
N LYS A 340 -9.82 8.45 13.57
CA LYS A 340 -8.43 8.83 13.34
C LYS A 340 -8.27 10.31 12.97
N GLY A 341 -9.33 11.11 13.05
CA GLY A 341 -9.31 12.53 12.71
C GLY A 341 -9.29 12.82 11.22
N ILE A 342 -9.65 11.84 10.37
CA ILE A 342 -9.73 12.00 8.92
C ILE A 342 -11.21 12.14 8.54
N ILE A 343 -11.61 13.29 8.00
CA ILE A 343 -12.96 13.51 7.50
C ILE A 343 -12.95 13.41 5.99
N VAL A 344 -13.62 12.39 5.45
CA VAL A 344 -13.69 12.17 4.00
C VAL A 344 -14.81 13.00 3.37
N SER A 345 -14.61 13.38 2.11
CA SER A 345 -15.64 14.08 1.35
C SER A 345 -16.86 13.20 1.12
N LYS A 346 -18.05 13.72 1.45
CA LYS A 346 -19.32 13.04 1.13
C LYS A 346 -19.69 13.17 -0.36
N ASN A 347 -19.08 14.13 -1.06
CA ASN A 347 -19.44 14.53 -2.42
C ASN A 347 -18.28 14.28 -3.42
N ALA A 348 -17.77 13.06 -3.47
CA ALA A 348 -16.75 12.68 -4.45
C ALA A 348 -17.37 12.44 -5.84
N TYR A 349 -17.66 13.52 -6.58
CA TYR A 349 -18.25 13.45 -7.93
C TYR A 349 -17.33 12.84 -9.00
N ASN A 350 -16.04 12.64 -8.70
CA ASN A 350 -14.99 12.15 -9.61
C ASN A 350 -14.63 10.66 -9.40
N GLN A 351 -15.62 9.81 -9.12
CA GLN A 351 -15.41 8.38 -8.85
C GLN A 351 -14.64 7.64 -9.96
N LEU A 352 -14.89 7.99 -11.23
CA LEU A 352 -14.21 7.34 -12.35
C LEU A 352 -12.73 7.73 -12.40
N GLU A 353 -12.41 9.00 -12.16
CA GLU A 353 -11.05 9.52 -12.13
C GLU A 353 -10.26 8.92 -10.96
N LEU A 354 -10.86 8.87 -9.75
CA LEU A 354 -10.26 8.24 -8.57
C LEU A 354 -10.07 6.72 -8.75
N PHE A 355 -11.00 6.04 -9.41
CA PHE A 355 -10.82 4.64 -9.79
C PHE A 355 -9.64 4.46 -10.75
N ARG A 356 -9.54 5.33 -11.77
CA ARG A 356 -8.45 5.27 -12.75
C ARG A 356 -7.09 5.56 -12.14
N SER A 357 -6.99 6.39 -11.11
CA SER A 357 -5.72 6.67 -10.43
C SER A 357 -5.21 5.46 -9.62
N ALA A 358 -6.11 4.56 -9.20
CA ALA A 358 -5.76 3.31 -8.53
C ALA A 358 -5.26 2.21 -9.49
N ILE A 359 -5.34 2.41 -10.81
CA ILE A 359 -4.72 1.51 -11.78
C ILE A 359 -3.19 1.57 -11.60
N PRO A 360 -2.48 0.42 -11.54
CA PRO A 360 -1.04 0.38 -11.29
C PRO A 360 -0.24 1.27 -12.25
N GLY A 361 0.44 2.29 -11.72
CA GLY A 361 1.28 3.21 -12.49
C GLY A 361 0.54 4.42 -13.05
N ASN A 362 -0.78 4.53 -12.83
CA ASN A 362 -1.60 5.64 -13.34
C ASN A 362 -1.89 6.73 -12.30
N GLY A 363 -1.05 6.87 -11.27
CA GLY A 363 -1.14 7.98 -10.31
C GLY A 363 -1.10 9.38 -10.95
N THR A 364 -0.63 9.48 -12.20
CA THR A 364 -0.65 10.72 -13.00
C THR A 364 -2.05 11.24 -13.33
N GLU A 365 -3.11 10.45 -13.18
CA GLU A 365 -4.49 10.90 -13.45
C GLU A 365 -4.99 11.92 -12.40
N LEU A 366 -4.44 11.87 -11.18
CA LEU A 366 -4.77 12.79 -10.10
C LEU A 366 -4.50 14.25 -10.49
N ARG A 367 -5.35 15.14 -9.97
CA ARG A 367 -5.24 16.59 -10.13
C ARG A 367 -4.68 17.22 -8.87
N GLU A 368 -4.22 18.47 -8.98
CA GLU A 368 -3.69 19.24 -7.84
C GLU A 368 -4.67 19.27 -6.65
N TYR A 369 -5.98 19.30 -6.90
CA TYR A 369 -7.00 19.33 -5.84
C TYR A 369 -7.27 17.97 -5.18
N ASP A 370 -6.79 16.86 -5.76
CA ASP A 370 -6.87 15.53 -5.15
C ASP A 370 -5.68 15.27 -4.21
N LEU A 371 -4.69 16.17 -4.21
CA LEU A 371 -3.43 16.06 -3.47
C LEU A 371 -3.38 17.08 -2.33
N PHE A 372 -2.70 16.74 -1.24
CA PHE A 372 -2.36 17.69 -0.18
C PHE A 372 -0.87 17.72 0.08
N MET A 373 -0.34 18.90 0.42
CA MET A 373 1.09 19.11 0.65
C MET A 373 1.46 18.75 2.08
N THR A 374 2.54 17.98 2.25
CA THR A 374 3.09 17.60 3.56
C THR A 374 4.57 17.20 3.42
N THR A 375 5.21 16.73 4.49
CA THR A 375 6.56 16.13 4.46
C THR A 375 6.50 14.66 4.10
N SER A 376 7.57 14.10 3.54
CA SER A 376 7.64 12.68 3.19
C SER A 376 7.38 11.77 4.40
N GLU A 377 7.92 12.12 5.57
CA GLU A 377 7.71 11.35 6.81
C GLU A 377 6.24 11.36 7.24
N ALA A 378 5.60 12.53 7.31
CA ALA A 378 4.18 12.60 7.66
C ALA A 378 3.29 11.85 6.66
N ALA A 379 3.58 11.94 5.36
CA ALA A 379 2.86 11.18 4.33
C ALA A 379 2.99 9.66 4.53
N LEU A 380 4.18 9.17 4.90
CA LEU A 380 4.44 7.74 5.10
C LEU A 380 3.79 7.16 6.36
N CYS A 381 3.33 7.99 7.30
CA CYS A 381 2.47 7.52 8.39
C CYS A 381 1.12 6.99 7.87
N PHE A 382 0.68 7.44 6.68
CA PHE A 382 -0.53 6.94 6.02
C PHE A 382 -0.31 5.65 5.21
N PHE A 383 0.94 5.25 4.99
CA PHE A 383 1.23 4.02 4.25
C PHE A 383 0.91 2.80 5.11
N PHE A 384 0.27 1.80 4.52
CA PHE A 384 -0.01 0.53 5.19
C PHE A 384 1.25 -0.33 5.28
N LYS A 385 1.51 -0.93 6.44
CA LYS A 385 2.80 -1.56 6.78
C LYS A 385 2.71 -3.04 7.14
N GLU A 386 1.50 -3.58 7.24
CA GLU A 386 1.27 -4.93 7.76
C GLU A 386 1.24 -6.01 6.66
N SER A 387 1.60 -7.23 7.03
CA SER A 387 1.36 -8.46 6.27
C SER A 387 0.79 -9.57 7.16
N TYR A 388 0.16 -10.56 6.51
CA TYR A 388 -0.29 -11.77 7.20
C TYR A 388 0.89 -12.74 7.43
N PRO A 389 0.86 -13.53 8.52
CA PRO A 389 1.83 -14.59 8.73
C PRO A 389 1.78 -15.60 7.58
N VAL A 390 2.96 -16.06 7.16
CA VAL A 390 3.12 -17.04 6.08
C VAL A 390 3.75 -18.33 6.60
N ASN A 391 3.52 -19.43 5.88
CA ASN A 391 4.10 -20.72 6.24
C ASN A 391 5.63 -20.64 6.27
N GLU A 392 6.23 -21.24 7.30
CA GLU A 392 7.67 -21.36 7.39
C GLU A 392 8.19 -22.51 6.52
N GLU A 393 9.30 -22.26 5.82
CA GLU A 393 10.00 -23.26 5.02
C GLU A 393 10.87 -24.16 5.92
N SER A 394 10.26 -25.23 6.45
CA SER A 394 10.97 -26.23 7.23
C SER A 394 10.52 -27.65 6.91
N ASN A 395 11.44 -28.60 7.09
CA ASN A 395 11.16 -30.04 7.03
C ASN A 395 10.55 -30.55 8.34
N PHE A 396 10.61 -29.76 9.42
CA PHE A 396 10.03 -30.08 10.72
C PHE A 396 9.18 -28.90 11.19
N TYR A 397 7.86 -29.08 11.15
CA TYR A 397 6.92 -28.02 11.52
C TYR A 397 5.72 -28.57 12.29
N LEU A 398 5.16 -27.73 13.13
CA LEU A 398 3.84 -27.88 13.72
C LEU A 398 2.85 -27.09 12.87
N ARG A 399 1.61 -27.58 12.78
CA ARG A 399 0.51 -26.83 12.17
C ARG A 399 -0.30 -26.16 13.26
N PHE A 400 -0.28 -24.83 13.27
CA PHE A 400 -1.18 -24.01 14.07
C PHE A 400 -2.32 -23.50 13.18
N THR A 401 -3.38 -23.00 13.78
CA THR A 401 -4.43 -22.30 13.03
C THR A 401 -4.21 -20.80 13.21
N ASP A 402 -4.15 -20.05 12.11
CA ASP A 402 -4.08 -18.60 12.18
C ASP A 402 -5.41 -17.99 12.68
N ARG A 403 -5.44 -16.66 12.84
CA ARG A 403 -6.65 -15.95 13.28
C ARG A 403 -7.80 -15.99 12.27
N GLN A 404 -7.53 -16.40 11.03
CA GLN A 404 -8.50 -16.53 9.95
C GLN A 404 -9.09 -17.95 9.88
N GLY A 405 -8.56 -18.88 10.68
CA GLY A 405 -9.04 -20.24 10.72
C GLY A 405 -8.37 -21.17 9.70
N VAL A 406 -7.24 -20.79 9.09
CA VAL A 406 -6.47 -21.64 8.16
C VAL A 406 -5.15 -22.15 8.77
N PRO A 407 -4.66 -23.33 8.38
CA PRO A 407 -3.42 -23.88 8.91
C PRO A 407 -2.19 -23.07 8.51
N LEU A 408 -1.33 -22.80 9.49
CA LEU A 408 -0.03 -22.16 9.37
C LEU A 408 1.06 -23.12 9.85
N LYS A 409 2.09 -23.33 9.03
CA LYS A 409 3.27 -24.12 9.38
C LYS A 409 4.26 -23.26 10.14
N ILE A 410 4.62 -23.70 11.34
CA ILE A 410 5.61 -23.05 12.20
C ILE A 410 6.66 -24.09 12.60
N ASP A 411 7.93 -23.78 12.37
CA ASP A 411 9.06 -24.54 12.85
C ASP A 411 9.44 -24.06 14.26
N PRO A 412 9.33 -24.91 15.28
CA PRO A 412 9.66 -24.54 16.66
C PRO A 412 11.16 -24.67 16.98
N SER A 413 12.03 -24.91 16.00
CA SER A 413 13.42 -25.34 16.20
C SER A 413 14.43 -24.60 15.34
N ASP A 414 14.45 -24.87 14.04
CA ASP A 414 15.59 -24.50 13.18
C ASP A 414 15.38 -23.13 12.58
N GLN A 415 14.17 -22.88 12.06
CA GLN A 415 13.84 -21.58 11.48
C GLN A 415 14.01 -20.41 12.47
N PRO A 416 13.53 -20.48 13.72
CA PRO A 416 13.72 -19.39 14.67
C PRO A 416 15.19 -19.06 14.96
N MET A 417 16.08 -20.05 14.97
CA MET A 417 17.53 -19.83 15.10
C MET A 417 18.11 -19.19 13.83
N LYS A 418 17.77 -19.72 12.64
CA LYS A 418 18.27 -19.21 11.35
C LYS A 418 17.84 -17.76 11.08
N THR A 419 16.63 -17.41 11.49
CA THR A 419 16.11 -16.04 11.37
C THR A 419 16.51 -15.15 12.53
N GLY A 420 17.29 -15.64 13.51
CA GLY A 420 17.73 -14.88 14.67
C GLY A 420 16.64 -14.47 15.65
N ARG A 421 15.43 -15.06 15.56
CA ARG A 421 14.33 -14.82 16.51
C ARG A 421 14.66 -15.35 17.90
N ILE A 422 15.50 -16.38 17.95
CA ILE A 422 16.09 -16.90 19.17
C ILE A 422 17.61 -17.00 18.96
N ASN A 423 18.35 -16.75 20.04
CA ASN A 423 19.81 -16.88 20.07
C ASN A 423 20.28 -18.20 20.71
N ASN A 424 19.38 -18.91 21.39
CA ASN A 424 19.65 -20.19 22.01
C ASN A 424 18.43 -21.11 21.91
N ARG A 425 18.65 -22.42 21.85
CA ARG A 425 17.60 -23.45 21.80
C ARG A 425 17.91 -24.63 22.72
N ASN A 426 17.13 -24.74 23.80
CA ASN A 426 17.14 -25.90 24.69
C ASN A 426 15.86 -26.70 24.51
N LYS A 427 15.97 -28.01 24.28
CA LYS A 427 14.81 -28.90 24.12
C LYS A 427 14.69 -29.86 25.28
N PHE A 428 13.52 -29.85 25.91
CA PHE A 428 13.14 -30.80 26.95
C PHE A 428 12.09 -31.76 26.40
N VAL A 429 12.41 -33.06 26.34
CA VAL A 429 11.50 -34.09 25.85
C VAL A 429 11.11 -35.00 27.00
N VAL A 430 9.82 -35.00 27.34
CA VAL A 430 9.24 -35.88 28.37
C VAL A 430 8.58 -37.07 27.70
N GLY A 431 9.09 -38.26 27.97
CA GLY A 431 8.42 -39.49 27.56
C GLY A 431 7.27 -39.87 28.51
N PRO A 432 6.26 -40.62 28.04
CA PRO A 432 5.18 -41.13 28.89
C PRO A 432 5.70 -42.13 29.92
N SER A 433 4.93 -42.37 30.99
CA SER A 433 5.29 -43.33 32.06
C SER A 433 5.69 -44.68 31.48
N GLY A 434 6.88 -45.17 31.84
CA GLY A 434 7.46 -46.43 31.34
C GLY A 434 8.54 -46.30 30.26
N SER A 435 8.78 -45.10 29.71
CA SER A 435 9.80 -44.87 28.66
C SER A 435 11.24 -44.69 29.17
N GLY A 436 11.44 -44.63 30.49
CA GLY A 436 12.73 -44.90 31.15
C GLY A 436 13.89 -43.91 30.94
N LYS A 437 13.79 -42.90 30.05
CA LYS A 437 14.85 -41.90 29.85
C LYS A 437 14.27 -40.51 29.56
N ILE A 438 14.62 -39.56 30.42
CA ILE A 438 14.56 -38.12 30.13
C ILE A 438 15.86 -37.80 29.37
N ILE A 439 15.75 -37.17 28.19
CA ILE A 439 16.93 -36.83 27.37
C ILE A 439 16.93 -35.31 27.19
N TYR A 440 17.97 -34.67 27.71
CA TYR A 440 18.27 -33.26 27.48
C TYR A 440 19.11 -33.15 26.20
N TYR A 441 18.66 -32.34 25.25
CA TYR A 441 19.48 -31.92 24.11
C TYR A 441 19.79 -30.44 24.29
N GLU A 442 21.03 -30.16 24.69
CA GLU A 442 21.62 -28.83 24.72
C GLU A 442 22.39 -28.65 23.41
N TYR A 443 21.97 -27.68 22.59
CA TYR A 443 22.72 -27.28 21.40
C TYR A 443 23.26 -25.88 21.68
N ASP A 444 24.32 -25.81 22.48
CA ASP A 444 25.13 -24.59 22.56
C ASP A 444 25.83 -24.39 21.19
N CYS A 445 25.66 -23.21 20.60
CA CYS A 445 26.42 -22.78 19.44
C CYS A 445 27.64 -21.98 19.89
#